data_AF-B1MWJ2-F1
#
_entry.id   AF-B1MWJ2-F1
#
_cell.length_a   1.000
_cell.length_b   1.000
_cell.length_c   1.000
_cell.angle_alpha   90.00
_cell.angle_beta   90.00
_cell.angle_gamma   90.00
#
_symmetry.space_group_name_H-M   'P 1'
#
loop_
_entity.id
_entity.type
_entity.pdbx_description
1 polymer ?
#
loop_
_entity_poly.entity_id
_entity_poly.type
_entity_poly.pdbx_seq_one_letter_code
_entity_poly.pdbx_strand_id
1 'polypeptide(L)'
;MYLETFATTSTSTAKTFNLSEDNLQDEKVQTLLKNQGVYNGLISVGIIYSLFFTHNYHNSLLAIMIYIILVALYGSFSSGNKSIFFKQGTLAVIVAILLLIS
;
A
#
# COMPACT_ATOMS: atom_id res chain seq x y z
N MET A 1 6.95 0.35 0.41
CA MET A 1 8.12 -0.36 0.97
C MET A 1 9.32 0.55 1.23
N TYR A 2 9.88 1.31 0.28
CA TYR A 2 11.15 2.05 0.53
C TYR A 2 11.08 3.06 1.69
N LEU A 3 10.13 4.01 1.64
CA LEU A 3 9.95 5.02 2.70
C LEU A 3 9.54 4.39 4.04
N GLU A 4 8.71 3.36 3.98
CA GLU A 4 8.11 2.66 5.12
C GLU A 4 9.09 1.71 5.82
N THR A 5 10.06 1.12 5.10
CA THR A 5 10.93 0.06 5.62
C THR A 5 12.38 0.51 5.76
N PHE A 6 12.91 1.30 4.82
CA PHE A 6 14.33 1.66 4.77
C PHE A 6 14.60 3.13 5.12
N ALA A 7 13.70 4.05 4.76
CA ALA A 7 13.88 5.49 4.97
C ALA A 7 12.86 6.08 5.96
N THR A 8 12.58 5.37 7.06
CA THR A 8 11.47 5.67 7.99
C THR A 8 11.54 7.03 8.67
N THR A 9 12.72 7.64 8.78
CA THR A 9 12.94 8.94 9.46
C THR A 9 13.15 10.11 8.49
N SER A 10 12.97 9.90 7.17
CA SER A 10 13.21 10.94 6.18
C SER A 10 12.10 11.99 6.11
N THR A 11 12.44 13.21 5.70
CA THR A 11 11.46 14.28 5.39
C THR A 11 10.42 13.84 4.36
N SER A 12 10.80 12.98 3.41
CA SER A 12 9.87 12.40 2.43
C SER A 12 8.85 11.47 3.08
N THR A 13 9.26 10.69 4.08
CA THR A 13 8.37 9.85 4.87
C THR A 13 7.41 10.72 5.70
N ALA A 14 7.92 11.78 6.35
CA ALA A 14 7.09 12.73 7.12
C ALA A 14 5.97 13.31 6.26
N LYS A 15 6.31 13.83 5.08
CA LYS A 15 5.34 14.34 4.09
C LYS A 15 4.40 13.26 3.58
N THR A 16 4.88 12.04 3.40
CA THR A 16 4.08 10.96 2.81
C THR A 16 3.00 10.48 3.75
N PHE A 17 3.33 10.34 5.04
CA PHE A 17 2.45 9.84 6.08
C PHE A 17 1.75 10.94 6.87
N ASN A 18 2.02 12.22 6.55
CA ASN A 18 1.51 13.39 7.26
C ASN A 18 1.85 13.35 8.76
N LEU A 19 3.12 13.07 9.03
CA LEU A 19 3.72 13.00 10.38
C LEU A 19 4.75 14.12 10.54
N SER A 20 4.96 14.61 11.76
CA SER A 20 6.12 15.47 12.05
C SER A 20 7.42 14.64 12.02
N GLU A 21 8.56 15.30 11.79
CA GLU A 21 9.85 14.61 11.85
C GLU A 21 10.15 14.06 13.25
N ASP A 22 9.69 14.74 14.31
CA ASP A 22 9.79 14.27 15.69
C ASP A 22 9.00 12.98 15.91
N ASN A 23 7.80 12.86 15.32
CA ASN A 23 7.02 11.62 15.38
C ASN A 23 7.77 10.45 14.73
N LEU A 24 8.59 10.70 13.71
CA LEU A 24 9.35 9.63 13.06
C LEU A 24 10.53 9.15 13.92
N GLN A 25 10.97 9.93 14.91
CA GLN A 25 12.02 9.49 15.84
C GLN A 25 11.50 8.48 16.88
N ASP A 26 10.18 8.37 17.05
CA ASP A 26 9.57 7.35 17.93
C ASP A 26 9.78 5.95 17.32
N GLU A 27 10.50 5.09 18.06
CA GLU A 27 10.79 3.71 17.64
C GLU A 27 9.52 2.88 17.37
N LYS A 28 8.41 3.15 18.07
CA LYS A 28 7.13 2.49 17.82
C LYS A 28 6.56 2.91 16.47
N VAL A 29 6.62 4.20 16.15
CA VAL A 29 6.17 4.72 14.84
C VAL A 29 7.02 4.11 13.72
N GLN A 30 8.34 4.04 13.89
CA GLN A 30 9.22 3.38 12.92
C GLN A 30 8.90 1.90 12.74
N THR A 31 8.61 1.19 13.84
CA THR A 31 8.23 -0.22 13.80
C THR A 31 6.91 -0.43 13.05
N LEU A 32 5.91 0.42 13.30
CA LEU A 32 4.63 0.38 12.59
C LEU A 32 4.78 0.66 11.09
N LEU A 33 5.61 1.65 10.73
CA LEU A 33 5.93 1.94 9.33
C LEU A 33 6.64 0.74 8.67
N LYS A 34 7.64 0.15 9.34
CA LYS A 34 8.35 -1.03 8.82
C LYS A 34 7.40 -2.20 8.57
N ASN A 35 6.51 -2.46 9.53
CA ASN A 35 5.48 -3.48 9.38
C ASN A 35 4.59 -3.19 8.17
N GLN A 36 4.07 -1.96 8.05
CA GLN A 36 3.26 -1.54 6.90
C GLN A 36 4.01 -1.75 5.57
N GLY A 37 5.29 -1.37 5.52
CA GLY A 37 6.13 -1.53 4.34
C GLY A 37 6.36 -2.98 3.95
N VAL A 38 6.52 -3.89 4.92
CA VAL A 38 6.64 -5.34 4.69
C VAL A 38 5.33 -5.92 4.17
N TYR A 39 4.17 -5.59 4.77
CA TYR A 39 2.87 -6.03 4.26
C TYR A 39 2.65 -5.59 2.82
N ASN A 40 2.91 -4.31 2.51
CA ASN A 40 2.80 -3.76 1.15
C ASN A 40 3.78 -4.42 0.17
N GLY A 41 5.00 -4.74 0.63
CA GLY A 41 5.99 -5.47 -0.16
C GLY A 41 5.56 -6.89 -0.50
N LEU A 42 5.03 -7.64 0.47
CA LEU A 42 4.57 -9.00 0.25
C LEU A 42 3.32 -9.07 -0.64
N ILE A 43 2.42 -8.09 -0.55
CA ILE A 43 1.31 -7.96 -1.51
C ILE A 43 1.85 -7.77 -2.93
N SER A 44 2.89 -6.93 -3.09
CA SER A 44 3.54 -6.71 -4.39
C SER A 44 4.16 -8.01 -4.95
N VAL A 45 4.77 -8.84 -4.09
CA VAL A 45 5.23 -10.18 -4.46
C VAL A 45 4.06 -11.06 -4.90
N GLY A 46 2.93 -11.02 -4.20
CA GLY A 46 1.71 -11.75 -4.58
C GLY A 46 1.17 -11.33 -5.95
N ILE A 47 1.21 -10.05 -6.30
CA ILE A 47 0.84 -9.53 -7.62
C ILE A 47 1.78 -10.10 -8.69
N ILE A 48 3.10 -10.00 -8.50
CA ILE A 48 4.10 -10.53 -9.43
C ILE A 48 3.90 -12.04 -9.60
N TYR A 49 3.72 -12.76 -8.49
CA TYR A 49 3.48 -14.20 -8.54
C TYR A 49 2.24 -14.52 -9.37
N SER A 50 1.12 -13.82 -9.12
CA SER A 50 -0.13 -14.01 -9.86
C SER A 50 0.05 -13.76 -11.36
N LEU A 51 0.81 -12.74 -11.75
CA LEU A 51 1.00 -12.38 -13.16
C LEU A 51 1.83 -13.41 -13.93
N PHE A 52 2.87 -13.98 -13.31
CA PHE A 52 3.83 -14.84 -14.02
C PHE A 52 3.59 -16.34 -13.82
N PHE A 53 2.94 -16.75 -12.72
CA PHE A 53 2.88 -18.16 -12.32
C PHE A 53 1.46 -18.71 -12.15
N THR A 54 0.42 -17.87 -12.22
CA THR A 54 -0.98 -18.32 -12.12
C THR A 54 -1.62 -18.39 -13.51
N HIS A 55 -2.02 -19.60 -13.92
CA HIS A 55 -2.86 -19.76 -15.10
C HIS A 55 -4.23 -19.14 -14.84
N ASN A 56 -4.75 -18.34 -15.78
CA ASN A 56 -5.97 -17.53 -15.60
C ASN A 56 -5.89 -16.56 -14.40
N TYR A 57 -4.80 -15.77 -14.34
CA TYR A 57 -4.51 -14.81 -13.26
C TYR A 57 -5.61 -13.78 -12.97
N HIS A 58 -6.57 -13.60 -13.87
CA HIS A 58 -7.59 -12.55 -13.83
C HIS A 58 -8.31 -12.47 -12.48
N ASN A 59 -8.90 -13.59 -12.02
CA ASN A 59 -9.67 -13.62 -10.77
C ASN A 59 -8.79 -13.37 -9.54
N SER A 60 -7.58 -13.94 -9.52
CA SER A 60 -6.62 -13.75 -8.43
C SER A 60 -6.17 -12.29 -8.36
N LEU A 61 -5.86 -11.67 -9.49
CA LEU A 61 -5.43 -10.28 -9.55
C LEU A 61 -6.56 -9.34 -9.16
N LEU A 62 -7.79 -9.60 -9.63
CA LEU A 62 -8.97 -8.83 -9.24
C LEU A 62 -9.23 -8.90 -7.73
N ALA A 63 -9.12 -10.08 -7.12
CA ALA A 63 -9.25 -10.25 -5.68
C ALA A 63 -8.19 -9.45 -4.90
N ILE A 64 -6.93 -9.46 -5.36
CA ILE A 64 -5.85 -8.66 -4.75
C ILE A 64 -6.13 -7.16 -4.92
N MET A 65 -6.62 -6.71 -6.07
CA MET A 65 -6.95 -5.29 -6.27
C MET A 65 -8.08 -4.85 -5.36
N ILE A 66 -9.16 -5.64 -5.24
CA ILE A 66 -10.27 -5.36 -4.30
C ILE A 66 -9.74 -5.27 -2.87
N TYR A 67 -8.87 -6.20 -2.45
CA TYR A 67 -8.24 -6.15 -1.14
C TYR A 67 -7.46 -4.85 -0.92
N ILE A 68 -6.62 -4.43 -1.87
CA ILE A 68 -5.86 -3.18 -1.78
C ILE A 68 -6.80 -1.97 -1.67
N ILE A 69 -7.87 -1.94 -2.45
CA ILE A 69 -8.87 -0.87 -2.41
C ILE A 69 -9.52 -0.79 -1.02
N LEU A 70 -9.94 -1.93 -0.46
CA LEU A 70 -10.56 -1.98 0.87
C LEU A 70 -9.60 -1.52 1.98
N VAL A 71 -8.35 -1.97 1.95
CA VAL A 71 -7.32 -1.56 2.91
C VAL A 71 -7.02 -0.06 2.78
N ALA A 72 -6.91 0.47 1.56
CA ALA A 72 -6.67 1.89 1.32
C ALA A 72 -7.84 2.76 1.77
N LEU A 73 -9.09 2.31 1.54
CA LEU A 73 -10.29 2.96 2.05
C LEU A 73 -10.29 2.99 3.59
N TYR A 74 -10.11 1.84 4.22
CA TYR A 74 -10.06 1.73 5.67
C TYR A 74 -8.94 2.58 6.28
N GLY A 75 -7.74 2.53 5.70
CA GLY A 75 -6.59 3.33 6.14
C GLY A 75 -6.85 4.83 6.00
N SER A 76 -7.43 5.27 4.89
CA SER A 76 -7.76 6.70 4.70
C SER A 76 -8.84 7.19 5.67
N PHE A 77 -9.83 6.35 5.97
CA PHE A 77 -10.90 6.67 6.91
C PHE A 77 -10.41 6.70 8.36
N SER A 78 -9.73 5.64 8.80
CA SER A 78 -9.26 5.49 10.19
C SER A 78 -8.19 6.50 10.59
N SER A 79 -7.28 6.86 9.66
CA SER A 79 -6.24 7.86 9.93
C SER A 79 -6.68 9.30 9.66
N GLY A 80 -7.82 9.52 9.00
CA GLY A 80 -8.22 10.82 8.46
C GLY A 80 -7.35 11.32 7.29
N ASN A 81 -6.35 10.55 6.84
CA ASN A 81 -5.43 10.94 5.79
C ASN A 81 -5.86 10.40 4.41
N LYS A 82 -6.57 11.24 3.65
CA LYS A 82 -7.03 10.93 2.28
C LYS A 82 -5.89 10.60 1.31
N SER A 83 -4.66 11.07 1.57
CA SER A 83 -3.49 10.80 0.73
C SER A 83 -3.19 9.30 0.61
N ILE A 84 -3.54 8.50 1.63
CA ILE A 84 -3.38 7.04 1.62
C ILE A 84 -4.13 6.42 0.44
N PHE A 85 -5.39 6.80 0.23
CA PHE A 85 -6.19 6.27 -0.87
C PHE A 85 -5.63 6.69 -2.23
N PHE A 86 -5.23 7.94 -2.39
CA PHE A 86 -4.64 8.42 -3.65
C PHE A 86 -3.33 7.70 -4.03
N LYS A 87 -2.50 7.37 -3.03
CA LYS A 87 -1.20 6.72 -3.28
C LYS A 87 -1.31 5.21 -3.44
N GLN A 88 -2.18 4.55 -2.67
CA GLN A 88 -2.26 3.09 -2.62
C GLN A 88 -3.49 2.53 -3.36
N GLY A 89 -4.64 3.19 -3.25
CA GLY A 89 -5.91 2.71 -3.80
C GLY A 89 -6.14 3.04 -5.27
N THR A 90 -5.75 4.23 -5.74
CA THR A 90 -6.06 4.69 -7.10
C THR A 90 -5.54 3.75 -8.19
N LEU A 91 -4.29 3.29 -8.08
CA LEU A 91 -3.71 2.39 -9.07
C LEU A 91 -4.44 1.03 -9.07
N ALA A 92 -4.81 0.53 -7.89
CA ALA A 92 -5.57 -0.71 -7.76
C ALA A 92 -6.99 -0.60 -8.37
N VAL A 93 -7.66 0.55 -8.22
CA VAL A 93 -8.95 0.82 -8.88
C VAL A 93 -8.81 0.77 -10.41
N ILE A 94 -7.79 1.42 -10.96
CA ILE A 94 -7.55 1.43 -12.41
C ILE A 94 -7.35 -0.01 -12.92
N VAL A 95 -6.50 -0.79 -12.26
CA VAL A 95 -6.25 -2.20 -12.65
C VAL A 95 -7.51 -3.04 -12.50
N ALA A 96 -8.29 -2.89 -11.43
CA ALA A 96 -9.55 -3.61 -11.25
C ALA A 96 -10.56 -3.30 -12.37
N ILE A 97 -10.70 -2.03 -12.76
CA ILE A 97 -11.58 -1.63 -13.86
C ILE A 97 -11.09 -2.24 -15.17
N LEU A 98 -9.79 -2.18 -15.46
CA LEU A 98 -9.22 -2.76 -16.68
C LEU A 98 -9.47 -4.27 -16.77
N LEU A 99 -9.35 -4.99 -15.65
CA LEU A 99 -9.68 -6.41 -15.59
C LEU A 99 -11.18 -6.64 -15.86
N LEU A 100 -12.08 -5.88 -15.23
CA LEU A 100 -13.52 -6.07 -15.41
C LEU A 100 -14.04 -5.82 -16.84
N ILE A 101 -13.30 -5.08 -17.66
CA ILE A 101 -13.69 -4.75 -19.04
C ILE A 101 -12.91 -5.52 -20.11
N SER A 102 -11.92 -6.32 -19.73
CA SER A 102 -11.09 -7.14 -20.62
C SER A 102 -11.57 -8.58 -20.68
#